data_AF-A0A538F8I6-F1
#
_entry.id   AF-A0A538F8I6-F1
#
_cell.length_a   1.000
_cell.length_b   1.000
_cell.length_c   1.000
_cell.angle_alpha   90.00
_cell.angle_beta   90.00
_cell.angle_gamma   90.00
#
_symmetry.space_group_name_H-M   'P 1'
#
loop_
_entity.id
_entity.type
_entity.pdbx_description
1 polymer ?
#
loop_
_entity_poly.entity_id
_entity_poly.type
_entity_poly.pdbx_seq_one_letter_code
_entity_poly.pdbx_strand_id
1 'polypeptide(L)' 'MAELTREMVIDASPATIFEYLTDPEKHVEWEGTKAELDPRPGGIYRVLVAGSYQAAGEFVEVVPDE' A
#
# COMPACT_ATOMS: atom_id res chain seq x y z
N MET A 1 -10.39 21.01 4.01
CA MET A 1 -10.13 19.57 3.79
C MET A 1 -10.92 18.83 4.84
N ALA A 2 -11.73 17.85 4.45
CA ALA A 2 -12.39 16.97 5.41
C ALA A 2 -11.42 15.84 5.77
N GLU A 3 -11.36 15.49 7.05
CA GLU A 3 -10.58 14.36 7.55
C GLU A 3 -11.49 13.11 7.61
N LEU A 4 -10.96 11.96 7.22
CA LEU A 4 -11.65 10.67 7.25
C LEU A 4 -10.75 9.64 7.95
N THR A 5 -11.27 9.00 8.99
CA THR A 5 -10.55 7.97 9.77
C THR A 5 -11.34 6.66 9.77
N ARG A 6 -10.63 5.53 9.62
CA ARG A 6 -11.19 4.17 9.68
C ARG A 6 -10.22 3.26 10.43
N GLU A 7 -10.76 2.43 11.32
CA GLU A 7 -10.00 1.43 12.08
C GLU A 7 -10.55 0.03 11.79
N MET A 8 -9.67 -0.98 11.78
CA MET A 8 -10.02 -2.39 11.65
C MET A 8 -9.05 -3.27 12.43
N VAL A 9 -9.53 -4.41 12.93
CA VAL A 9 -8.70 -5.45 13.56
C VAL A 9 -8.50 -6.57 12.56
N ILE A 10 -7.25 -6.97 12.33
CA ILE A 10 -6.88 -8.06 11.44
C ILE A 10 -6.07 -9.08 12.26
N ASP A 11 -6.43 -10.36 12.17
CA ASP A 11 -5.70 -11.46 12.83
C ASP A 11 -4.46 -11.84 12.02
N ALA A 12 -3.48 -10.93 12.00
CA ALA A 12 -2.19 -11.08 11.32
C ALA A 12 -1.12 -10.27 12.06
N SER A 13 0.15 -10.60 11.84
CA SER A 13 1.26 -9.80 12.38
C SER A 13 1.43 -8.50 11.57
N PRO A 14 1.98 -7.43 12.18
CA PRO A 14 2.33 -6.20 11.45
C PRO A 14 3.22 -6.48 10.25
N ALA A 15 4.19 -7.39 10.38
CA ALA A 15 5.06 -7.78 9.26
C ALA A 15 4.32 -8.40 8.08
N THR A 16 3.32 -9.25 8.35
CA THR A 16 2.47 -9.79 7.28
C THR A 16 1.72 -8.66 6.57
N ILE A 17 1.12 -7.72 7.32
CA ILE A 17 0.40 -6.59 6.73
C ILE A 17 1.34 -5.70 5.93
N PHE A 18 2.49 -5.34 6.50
CA PHE A 18 3.48 -4.47 5.88
C PHE A 18 3.89 -5.00 4.49
N GLU A 19 4.15 -6.29 4.36
CA GLU A 19 4.46 -6.90 3.06
C GLU A 19 3.31 -6.72 2.04
N TYR A 20 2.04 -6.84 2.42
CA TYR A 20 0.91 -6.55 1.52
C TYR A 20 0.78 -5.07 1.12
N LEU A 21 1.33 -4.15 1.92
CA LEU A 21 1.33 -2.72 1.63
C LEU A 21 2.52 -2.28 0.77
N THR A 22 3.64 -3.01 0.81
CA THR A 22 4.90 -2.57 0.18
C THR A 22 5.42 -3.46 -0.94
N ASP A 23 5.05 -4.74 -0.96
CA ASP A 23 5.48 -5.68 -2.00
C ASP A 23 4.52 -5.63 -3.20
N PRO A 24 5.00 -5.33 -4.43
CA PRO A 24 4.14 -5.22 -5.60
C PRO A 24 3.35 -6.49 -5.93
N GLU A 25 3.92 -7.67 -5.74
CA GLU A 25 3.26 -8.93 -6.06
C GLU A 25 2.12 -9.20 -5.08
N LYS A 26 2.38 -9.03 -3.78
CA LYS A 26 1.33 -9.17 -2.74
C LYS A 26 0.27 -8.09 -2.83
N HIS A 27 0.64 -6.87 -3.21
CA HIS A 27 -0.31 -5.78 -3.35
C HIS A 27 -1.33 -6.05 -4.48
N VAL A 28 -0.92 -6.77 -5.54
CA VAL A 28 -1.81 -7.25 -6.61
C VAL A 28 -2.73 -8.39 -6.14
N GLU A 29 -2.33 -9.19 -5.15
CA GLU A 29 -3.21 -10.19 -4.54
C GLU A 29 -4.31 -9.55 -3.66
N TRP A 30 -4.14 -8.30 -3.24
CA TRP A 30 -5.02 -7.61 -2.31
C TRP A 30 -5.89 -6.52 -2.93
N GLU A 31 -5.30 -5.40 -3.37
CA GLU A 31 -6.04 -4.17 -3.72
C GLU A 31 -5.97 -3.87 -5.23
N GLY A 32 -4.79 -4.05 -5.82
CA GLY A 32 -4.50 -3.67 -7.19
C GLY A 32 -4.65 -4.80 -8.19
N THR A 33 -4.69 -4.47 -9.48
CA THR A 33 -4.43 -5.45 -10.57
C THR A 33 -3.09 -5.21 -11.26
N LYS A 34 -2.45 -4.07 -10.96
CA LYS A 34 -1.09 -3.69 -11.36
C LYS A 34 -0.52 -2.84 -10.25
N ALA A 35 0.72 -3.11 -9.84
CA ALA A 35 1.44 -2.32 -8.85
C ALA A 35 2.90 -2.12 -9.29
N GLU A 36 3.38 -0.90 -9.15
CA GLU A 36 4.79 -0.51 -9.25
C GLU A 36 5.10 0.27 -7.97
N LEU A 37 5.81 -0.38 -7.03
CA LEU A 37 6.12 0.16 -5.71
C LEU A 37 7.64 0.13 -5.50
N ASP A 38 8.20 1.22 -4.98
CA ASP A 38 9.56 1.31 -4.47
C ASP A 38 9.49 1.84 -3.03
N PRO A 39 9.36 0.97 -2.02
CA PRO A 39 9.04 1.34 -0.64
C PRO A 39 10.27 1.90 0.09
N ARG A 40 10.68 3.10 -0.32
CA ARG A 40 11.71 3.93 0.31
C ARG A 40 11.28 5.39 0.19
N PRO A 41 11.68 6.30 1.09
CA PRO A 41 11.37 7.72 0.95
C PRO A 41 11.77 8.29 -0.42
N GLY A 42 10.83 8.94 -1.11
CA GLY A 42 10.95 9.43 -2.49
C GLY A 42 10.78 8.36 -3.59
N GLY A 43 10.55 7.10 -3.21
CA GLY A 43 10.29 6.01 -4.14
C GLY A 43 8.88 6.05 -4.71
N ILE A 44 8.67 5.36 -5.83
CA ILE A 44 7.43 5.43 -6.60
C ILE A 44 6.29 4.66 -5.95
N TYR A 45 5.08 5.23 -5.97
CA TYR A 45 3.83 4.53 -5.69
C TYR A 45 2.91 4.63 -6.90
N ARG A 46 2.64 3.52 -7.59
CA ARG A 46 1.64 3.45 -8.67
C ARG A 46 0.85 2.17 -8.61
N VAL A 47 -0.47 2.31 -8.47
CA VAL A 47 -1.39 1.16 -8.36
C VAL A 47 -2.63 1.40 -9.23
N LEU A 48 -3.05 0.37 -9.97
CA LEU A 48 -4.37 0.34 -10.60
C LEU A 48 -5.34 -0.41 -9.68
N VAL A 49 -5.97 0.34 -8.77
CA VAL A 49 -6.89 -0.17 -7.75
C VAL A 49 -8.14 -0.73 -8.41
N ALA A 50 -8.51 -1.95 -8.03
CA ALA A 50 -9.65 -2.70 -8.58
C ALA A 50 -9.70 -2.71 -10.13
N GLY A 51 -8.56 -2.56 -10.81
CA GLY A 51 -8.47 -2.52 -12.27
C GLY A 51 -9.02 -1.25 -12.95
N SER A 52 -9.50 -0.27 -12.20
CA SER A 52 -10.22 0.88 -12.76
C SER A 52 -9.75 2.24 -12.23
N TYR A 53 -9.21 2.28 -11.02
CA TYR A 53 -8.90 3.53 -10.33
C TYR A 53 -7.39 3.70 -10.23
N GLN A 54 -6.85 4.69 -10.93
CA GLN A 54 -5.41 4.96 -10.92
C GLN A 54 -5.05 5.74 -9.66
N ALA A 55 -4.14 5.20 -8.87
CA ALA A 55 -3.50 5.87 -7.75
C ALA A 55 -2.01 6.05 -8.07
N ALA A 56 -1.49 7.25 -7.89
CA ALA A 56 -0.09 7.57 -8.15
C ALA A 56 0.43 8.59 -7.14
N GLY A 57 1.68 8.42 -6.72
CA GLY A 57 2.36 9.30 -5.77
C GLY A 57 3.78 8.83 -5.48
N GLU A 58 4.30 9.26 -4.34
CA GLU A 58 5.60 8.88 -3.82
C GLU A 58 5.46 8.42 -2.36
N PHE A 59 6.32 7.48 -1.94
CA PHE A 59 6.47 7.12 -0.54
C PHE A 59 7.14 8.28 0.20
N VAL A 60 6.44 8.90 1.15
CA VAL A 60 6.99 10.00 1.95
C VAL A 60 7.85 9.47 3.11
N GLU A 61 7.41 8.37 3.71
CA GLU A 61 8.08 7.67 4.81
C GLU A 61 7.74 6.18 4.71
N VAL A 62 8.65 5.32 5.16
CA VAL A 62 8.44 3.87 5.25
C VAL A 62 9.08 3.38 6.55
N VAL A 63 8.26 2.94 7.49
CA VAL A 63 8.71 2.32 8.74
C VAL A 63 8.24 0.87 8.77
N PRO A 64 9.15 -0.12 8.77
CA PRO A 64 8.77 -1.52 8.80
C PRO A 64 8.00 -1.90 10.06
N ASP A 65 6.89 -2.63 9.87
CA ASP A 65 6.14 -3.34 10.90
C ASP A 65 5.50 -2.47 12.02
N GLU A 66 5.31 -1.17 11.79
CA GLU A 66 4.71 -0.21 12.75
C GLU A 66 3.21 0.07 12.51
#